data_AF-A0A9D5Q4S9-F1
#
_entry.id   AF-A0A9D5Q4S9-F1
#
_cell.length_a   1.000
_cell.length_b   1.000
_cell.length_c   1.000
_cell.angle_alpha   90.00
_cell.angle_beta   90.00
_cell.angle_gamma   90.00
#
_symmetry.space_group_name_H-M   'P 1'
#
loop_
_entity.id
_entity.type
_entity.pdbx_description
1 polymer ?
#
loop_
_entity_poly.entity_id
_entity_poly.type
_entity_poly.pdbx_seq_one_letter_code
_entity_poly.pdbx_strand_id
1 'polypeptide(L)'
;MRICRLVWERTATLPFWLRWLLKAIVFGGVLVLVLFPHPVLFGRQVQHYLDMEMLIQPDFAGIEAINREIDALVTDDMSAEQEFFMIQQYVYQQIRYAYDWDNWGNIDFWPTAEQVWKRKREDCDGRAILAVSILRSRGFAAASLVGNFRHIWVKVGPQELMSPDTEQTIRTEGEKTILSLPSFDLLLGSTALYIVEFPIVRHLVLFFTSLVLCYHPCKHLTGFLGLTTVGLVGVLLLKEGAQDLLTASTTISLNLHFLSGWGLLSLVFVLALAAGKMPLCRMQKRIFRNQDSE
;
A
#
# COMPACT_ATOMS: atom_id res chain seq x y z
N MET A 1 18.09 27.91 -8.51
CA MET A 1 16.77 28.47 -8.90
C MET A 1 16.63 28.79 -10.40
N ARG A 2 17.59 29.50 -11.04
CA ARG A 2 17.48 29.86 -12.48
C ARG A 2 17.33 28.67 -13.44
N ILE A 3 18.09 27.59 -13.21
CA ILE A 3 18.03 26.36 -14.02
C ILE A 3 16.66 25.69 -13.92
N CYS A 4 16.13 25.50 -12.71
CA CYS A 4 14.81 24.89 -12.51
C CYS A 4 13.71 25.68 -13.23
N ARG A 5 13.76 27.02 -13.17
CA ARG A 5 12.83 27.88 -13.89
C ARG A 5 12.93 27.71 -15.41
N LEU A 6 14.14 27.68 -15.95
CA LEU A 6 14.35 27.48 -17.39
C LEU A 6 13.85 26.11 -17.86
N VAL A 7 14.11 25.04 -17.10
CA VAL A 7 13.59 23.70 -17.39
C VAL A 7 12.06 23.69 -17.33
N TRP A 8 11.47 24.34 -16.32
CA TRP A 8 10.03 24.44 -16.13
C TRP A 8 9.32 25.19 -17.28
N GLU A 9 9.91 26.29 -17.75
CA GLU A 9 9.40 27.06 -18.88
C GLU A 9 9.56 26.28 -20.20
N ARG A 10 10.70 25.60 -20.39
CA ARG A 10 10.92 24.74 -21.57
C ARG A 10 9.98 23.54 -21.62
N THR A 11 9.66 22.91 -20.49
CA THR A 11 8.71 21.79 -20.49
C THR A 11 7.28 22.24 -20.79
N ALA A 12 6.96 23.52 -20.54
CA ALA A 12 5.66 24.10 -20.85
C ALA A 12 5.44 24.35 -22.35
N THR A 13 6.52 24.48 -23.14
CA THR A 13 6.45 24.67 -24.60
C THR A 13 6.45 23.36 -25.39
N LEU A 14 6.63 22.21 -24.73
CA LEU A 14 6.59 20.90 -25.37
C LEU A 14 5.19 20.58 -25.92
N PRO A 15 5.08 19.72 -26.96
CA PRO A 15 3.81 19.17 -27.41
C PRO A 15 3.03 18.53 -26.26
N PHE A 16 1.71 18.61 -26.34
CA PHE A 16 0.80 18.17 -25.28
C PHE A 16 1.11 16.73 -24.80
N TRP A 17 1.30 15.77 -25.71
CA TRP A 17 1.59 14.38 -25.36
C TRP A 17 2.90 14.24 -24.59
N LEU A 18 3.93 15.02 -24.94
CA LEU A 18 5.28 14.83 -24.42
C LEU A 18 5.36 15.40 -23.02
N ARG A 19 4.65 16.50 -22.80
CA ARG A 19 4.44 17.06 -21.47
C ARG A 19 3.70 16.08 -20.56
N TRP A 20 2.66 15.41 -21.04
CA TRP A 20 1.95 14.40 -20.25
C TRP A 20 2.79 13.17 -19.96
N LEU A 21 3.52 12.66 -20.95
CA LEU A 21 4.46 11.57 -20.76
C LEU A 21 5.51 11.94 -19.69
N LEU A 22 6.09 13.14 -19.78
CA LEU A 22 7.06 13.59 -18.78
C LEU A 22 6.45 13.71 -17.39
N LYS A 23 5.23 14.27 -17.26
CA LYS A 23 4.51 14.33 -15.98
C LYS A 23 4.25 12.93 -15.41
N ALA A 24 3.84 11.98 -16.25
CA ALA A 24 3.62 10.59 -15.85
C ALA A 24 4.92 9.91 -15.40
N ILE A 25 6.03 10.12 -16.11
CA ILE A 25 7.35 9.60 -15.72
C ILE A 25 7.78 10.17 -14.37
N VAL A 26 7.66 11.49 -14.17
CA VAL A 26 8.03 12.14 -12.90
C VAL A 26 7.14 11.64 -11.77
N PHE A 27 5.82 11.59 -11.97
CA PHE A 27 4.90 11.07 -10.96
C PHE A 27 5.18 9.61 -10.64
N GLY A 28 5.35 8.76 -11.66
CA GLY A 28 5.68 7.34 -11.49
C GLY A 28 6.99 7.13 -10.74
N GLY A 29 8.02 7.93 -11.03
CA GLY A 29 9.28 7.92 -10.29
C GLY A 29 9.10 8.28 -8.81
N VAL A 30 8.36 9.36 -8.51
CA VAL A 30 8.05 9.74 -7.12
C VAL A 30 7.22 8.67 -6.43
N LEU A 31 6.22 8.11 -7.12
CA LEU A 31 5.38 7.04 -6.60
C LEU A 31 6.22 5.83 -6.18
N VAL A 32 7.10 5.35 -7.05
CA VAL A 32 8.01 4.24 -6.74
C VAL A 32 8.93 4.58 -5.57
N LEU A 33 9.49 5.79 -5.50
CA LEU A 33 10.37 6.18 -4.39
C LEU A 33 9.63 6.29 -3.05
N VAL A 34 8.37 6.73 -3.06
CA VAL A 34 7.55 6.88 -1.85
C VAL A 34 7.04 5.53 -1.35
N LEU A 35 6.62 4.65 -2.26
CA LEU A 35 6.09 3.34 -1.91
C LEU A 35 7.19 2.30 -1.67
N PHE A 36 8.27 2.37 -2.43
CA PHE A 36 9.37 1.38 -2.42
C PHE A 36 10.75 2.08 -2.34
N PRO A 37 11.05 2.81 -1.26
CA PRO A 37 12.35 3.46 -1.09
C PRO A 37 13.53 2.48 -1.07
N HIS A 38 13.28 1.19 -0.81
CA HIS A 38 14.28 0.12 -0.85
C HIS A 38 14.05 -0.80 -2.06
N PRO A 39 14.61 -0.47 -3.25
CA PRO A 39 14.36 -1.24 -4.49
C PRO A 39 14.89 -2.67 -4.44
N VAL A 40 15.93 -2.93 -3.64
CA VAL A 40 16.44 -4.30 -3.43
C VAL A 40 15.40 -5.17 -2.72
N LEU A 41 14.69 -4.62 -1.73
CA LEU A 41 13.60 -5.33 -1.07
C LEU A 41 12.42 -5.54 -2.01
N PHE A 42 12.10 -4.56 -2.86
CA PHE A 42 11.08 -4.74 -3.89
C PHE A 42 11.42 -5.89 -4.85
N GLY A 43 12.68 -5.99 -5.30
CA GLY A 43 13.12 -7.12 -6.13
C GLY A 43 12.97 -8.48 -5.44
N ARG A 44 13.28 -8.55 -4.13
CA ARG A 44 13.04 -9.76 -3.32
C ARG A 44 11.54 -10.03 -3.15
N GLN A 45 10.72 -9.01 -2.94
CA GLN A 45 9.28 -9.16 -2.83
C GLN A 45 8.66 -9.79 -4.08
N VAL A 46 9.12 -9.37 -5.26
CA VAL A 46 8.70 -10.00 -6.52
C VAL A 46 9.09 -11.49 -6.55
N GLN A 47 10.29 -11.86 -6.07
CA GLN A 47 10.68 -13.26 -5.97
C GLN A 47 9.78 -14.03 -4.99
N HIS A 48 9.46 -13.43 -3.84
CA HIS A 48 8.58 -14.02 -2.83
C HIS A 48 7.16 -14.23 -3.33
N TYR A 49 6.61 -13.33 -4.15
CA TYR A 49 5.31 -13.55 -4.79
C TYR A 49 5.33 -14.66 -5.85
N LEU A 50 6.47 -14.88 -6.51
CA LEU A 50 6.61 -15.94 -7.49
C LEU A 50 6.78 -17.31 -6.83
N ASP A 51 7.32 -17.35 -5.61
CA ASP A 51 7.53 -18.56 -4.82
C ASP A 51 7.26 -18.29 -3.33
N MET A 52 5.99 -18.27 -2.94
CA MET A 52 5.63 -18.01 -1.53
C MET A 52 6.05 -19.15 -0.60
N GLU A 53 6.21 -20.37 -1.13
CA GLU A 53 6.64 -21.52 -0.34
C GLU A 53 8.06 -21.35 0.19
N MET A 54 8.93 -20.61 -0.51
CA MET A 54 10.28 -20.28 -0.02
C MET A 54 10.30 -19.48 1.29
N LEU A 55 9.20 -18.80 1.61
CA LEU A 55 9.07 -18.00 2.83
C LEU A 55 8.86 -18.89 4.06
N ILE A 56 8.28 -20.06 3.85
CA ILE A 56 7.94 -21.04 4.87
C ILE A 56 9.18 -21.92 5.12
N GLN A 57 9.79 -21.76 6.28
CA GLN A 57 11.06 -22.41 6.64
C GLN A 57 10.87 -23.28 7.89
N PRO A 58 10.35 -24.52 7.76
CA PRO A 58 10.10 -25.37 8.92
C PRO A 58 11.39 -25.86 9.63
N ASP A 59 12.56 -25.55 9.08
CA ASP A 59 13.87 -26.04 9.49
C ASP A 59 14.89 -24.92 9.75
N PHE A 60 14.47 -23.65 9.88
CA PHE A 60 15.42 -22.58 10.21
C PHE A 60 15.95 -22.73 11.64
N ALA A 61 17.18 -22.26 11.90
CA ALA A 61 17.92 -22.54 13.14
C ALA A 61 17.21 -22.17 14.47
N GLY A 62 16.24 -21.25 14.45
CA GLY A 62 15.48 -20.86 15.64
C GLY A 62 14.26 -21.74 15.92
N ILE A 63 13.86 -22.62 15.00
CA ILE A 63 12.62 -23.39 15.11
C ILE A 63 12.64 -24.39 16.28
N GLU A 64 13.80 -24.99 16.56
CA GLU A 64 13.96 -25.92 17.69
C GLU A 64 13.73 -25.21 19.03
N ALA A 65 14.23 -23.98 19.18
CA ALA A 65 14.03 -23.20 20.39
C ALA A 65 12.55 -22.82 20.56
N ILE A 66 11.90 -22.39 19.48
CA ILE A 66 10.46 -22.09 19.46
C ILE A 66 9.65 -23.33 19.86
N ASN A 67 9.95 -24.49 19.26
CA ASN A 67 9.20 -25.71 19.54
C ASN A 67 9.36 -26.14 20.99
N ARG A 68 10.55 -26.02 21.60
CA ARG A 68 10.72 -26.30 23.04
C ARG A 68 9.90 -25.36 23.94
N GLU A 69 9.79 -24.08 23.57
CA GLU A 69 8.94 -23.14 24.32
C GLU A 69 7.46 -23.48 24.19
N ILE A 70 7.02 -23.92 23.01
CA ILE A 70 5.65 -24.39 22.77
C ILE A 70 5.39 -25.70 23.50
N ASP A 71 6.31 -26.66 23.48
CA ASP A 71 6.17 -27.94 24.18
C ASP A 71 6.00 -27.76 25.70
N ALA A 72 6.61 -26.72 26.28
CA ALA A 72 6.40 -26.37 27.68
C ALA A 72 4.97 -25.84 27.99
N LEU A 73 4.20 -25.48 26.95
CA LEU A 73 2.81 -25.01 27.03
C LEU A 73 1.81 -26.10 26.61
N VAL A 74 2.24 -27.14 25.89
CA VAL A 74 1.41 -28.25 25.42
C VAL A 74 1.27 -29.30 26.53
N THR A 75 0.06 -29.82 26.71
CA THR A 75 -0.23 -30.95 27.60
C THR A 75 -0.53 -32.20 26.77
N ASP A 76 -0.26 -33.39 27.33
CA ASP A 76 -0.42 -34.67 26.61
C ASP A 76 -1.87 -34.94 26.13
N ASP A 77 -2.86 -34.29 26.74
CA ASP A 77 -4.29 -34.41 26.42
C ASP A 77 -4.79 -33.34 25.42
N MET A 78 -3.90 -32.46 24.96
CA MET A 78 -4.26 -31.38 24.05
C MET A 78 -4.63 -31.88 22.65
N SER A 79 -5.79 -31.47 22.15
CA SER A 79 -6.17 -31.72 20.77
C SER A 79 -5.35 -30.86 19.79
N ALA A 80 -5.23 -31.31 18.54
CA ALA A 80 -4.52 -30.56 17.50
C ALA A 80 -5.08 -29.14 17.30
N GLU A 81 -6.40 -28.95 17.42
CA GLU A 81 -7.03 -27.63 17.30
C GLU A 81 -6.62 -26.69 18.44
N GLN A 82 -6.52 -27.19 19.66
CA GLN A 82 -6.01 -26.42 20.80
C GLN A 82 -4.54 -26.06 20.61
N GLU A 83 -3.73 -26.98 20.07
CA GLU A 83 -2.33 -26.72 19.74
C GLU A 83 -2.21 -25.63 18.66
N PHE A 84 -3.05 -25.65 17.61
CA PHE A 84 -3.08 -24.62 16.58
C PHE A 84 -3.36 -23.23 17.16
N PHE A 85 -4.37 -23.13 18.03
CA PHE A 85 -4.70 -21.87 18.69
C PHE A 85 -3.57 -21.41 19.62
N MET A 86 -2.91 -22.33 20.34
CA MET A 86 -1.75 -21.99 21.15
C MET A 86 -0.60 -21.45 20.31
N ILE A 87 -0.28 -22.08 19.17
CA ILE A 87 0.77 -21.60 18.25
C ILE A 87 0.45 -20.19 17.76
N GLN A 88 -0.81 -19.92 17.40
CA GLN A 88 -1.25 -18.57 17.06
C GLN A 88 -0.98 -17.56 18.20
N GLN A 89 -1.39 -17.90 19.44
CA GLN A 89 -1.17 -17.02 20.59
C GLN A 89 0.31 -16.81 20.88
N TYR A 90 1.12 -17.87 20.77
CA TYR A 90 2.56 -17.79 20.92
C TYR A 90 3.15 -16.81 19.89
N VAL A 91 2.80 -16.92 18.61
CA VAL A 91 3.28 -15.98 17.57
C VAL A 91 2.84 -14.54 17.86
N TYR A 92 1.59 -14.33 18.29
CA TYR A 92 1.10 -12.99 18.65
C TYR A 92 1.84 -12.37 19.83
N GLN A 93 2.26 -13.17 20.80
CA GLN A 93 3.05 -12.72 21.95
C GLN A 93 4.51 -12.45 21.57
N GLN A 94 5.08 -13.27 20.70
CA GLN A 94 6.51 -13.18 20.34
C GLN A 94 6.82 -12.15 19.26
N ILE A 95 5.88 -11.89 18.35
CA ILE A 95 6.07 -11.00 17.20
C ILE A 95 5.18 -9.78 17.37
N ARG A 96 5.76 -8.62 17.67
CA ARG A 96 5.00 -7.37 17.79
C ARG A 96 4.39 -6.96 16.45
N TYR A 97 3.14 -6.52 16.44
CA TYR A 97 2.52 -6.03 15.21
C TYR A 97 3.17 -4.71 14.75
N ALA A 98 3.61 -4.63 13.49
CA ALA A 98 3.92 -3.37 12.82
C ALA A 98 3.89 -3.52 11.31
N TYR A 99 3.36 -2.52 10.62
CA TYR A 99 3.29 -2.48 9.16
C TYR A 99 4.67 -2.45 8.49
N ASP A 100 4.72 -2.95 7.27
CA ASP A 100 5.93 -2.97 6.46
C ASP A 100 6.55 -1.62 6.19
N TRP A 101 5.76 -0.55 6.08
CA TRP A 101 6.33 0.79 5.85
C TRP A 101 7.08 1.33 7.07
N ASP A 102 6.77 0.84 8.28
CA ASP A 102 7.50 1.14 9.52
C ASP A 102 8.58 0.10 9.80
N ASN A 103 8.41 -1.11 9.28
CA ASN A 103 9.29 -2.24 9.51
C ASN A 103 10.41 -2.36 8.47
N TRP A 104 10.05 -2.43 7.21
CA TRP A 104 10.91 -2.63 6.05
C TRP A 104 11.10 -1.37 5.20
N GLY A 105 10.29 -0.34 5.43
CA GLY A 105 10.30 0.93 4.70
C GLY A 105 9.54 0.90 3.37
N ASN A 106 9.20 -0.28 2.84
CA ASN A 106 8.34 -0.43 1.66
C ASN A 106 6.86 -0.52 2.05
N ILE A 107 5.95 -0.27 1.11
CA ILE A 107 4.50 -0.41 1.36
C ILE A 107 4.10 -1.85 1.71
N ASP A 108 4.85 -2.83 1.20
CA ASP A 108 4.64 -4.27 1.39
C ASP A 108 6.00 -4.97 1.23
N PHE A 109 6.29 -5.93 2.12
CA PHE A 109 7.41 -6.85 2.07
C PHE A 109 7.16 -8.09 2.92
N TRP A 110 7.00 -9.25 2.29
CA TRP A 110 6.80 -10.54 2.94
C TRP A 110 8.16 -11.14 3.32
N PRO A 111 8.49 -11.23 4.61
CA PRO A 111 9.76 -11.80 5.06
C PRO A 111 9.74 -13.34 5.08
N THR A 112 10.91 -13.96 5.07
CA THR A 112 11.06 -15.37 5.46
C THR A 112 10.82 -15.58 6.96
N ALA A 113 10.40 -16.78 7.39
CA ALA A 113 10.17 -17.07 8.81
C ALA A 113 11.38 -16.77 9.71
N GLU A 114 12.61 -17.04 9.24
CA GLU A 114 13.82 -16.70 9.97
C GLU A 114 13.96 -15.17 10.17
N GLN A 115 13.63 -14.37 9.15
CA GLN A 115 13.66 -12.90 9.24
C GLN A 115 12.61 -12.38 10.23
N VAL A 116 11.40 -12.92 10.21
CA VAL A 116 10.34 -12.60 11.19
C VAL A 116 10.85 -12.85 12.60
N TRP A 117 11.42 -14.03 12.84
CA TRP A 117 11.93 -14.41 14.15
C TRP A 117 13.08 -13.52 14.62
N LYS A 118 14.03 -13.19 13.72
CA LYS A 118 15.14 -12.27 14.04
C LYS A 118 14.65 -10.86 14.36
N ARG A 119 13.62 -10.38 13.66
CA ARG A 119 13.13 -8.99 13.76
C ARG A 119 12.13 -8.79 14.90
N LYS A 120 11.44 -9.86 15.31
CA LYS A 120 10.43 -9.86 16.39
C LYS A 120 9.30 -8.85 16.19
N ARG A 121 9.10 -8.41 14.95
CA ARG A 121 8.11 -7.40 14.59
C ARG A 121 7.72 -7.57 13.12
N GLU A 122 6.42 -7.75 12.87
CA GLU A 122 5.80 -7.88 11.54
C GLU A 122 4.29 -7.64 11.61
N ASP A 123 3.66 -7.45 10.46
CA ASP A 123 2.20 -7.43 10.34
C ASP A 123 1.60 -8.84 10.15
N CYS A 124 0.47 -8.93 9.44
CA CYS A 124 -0.26 -10.18 9.26
C CYS A 124 0.52 -11.25 8.48
N ASP A 125 1.24 -10.88 7.42
CA ASP A 125 1.87 -11.87 6.54
C ASP A 125 3.05 -12.56 7.22
N GLY A 126 3.95 -11.81 7.86
CA GLY A 126 5.10 -12.37 8.54
C GLY A 126 4.70 -13.22 9.74
N ARG A 127 3.65 -12.82 10.47
CA ARG A 127 3.07 -13.65 11.55
C ARG A 127 2.51 -14.96 10.99
N ALA A 128 1.78 -14.92 9.88
CA ALA A 128 1.25 -16.12 9.23
C ALA A 128 2.37 -17.03 8.71
N ILE A 129 3.39 -16.48 8.06
CA ILE A 129 4.56 -17.19 7.55
C ILE A 129 5.30 -17.93 8.68
N LEU A 130 5.53 -17.26 9.81
CA LEU A 130 6.16 -17.90 10.97
C LEU A 130 5.27 -19.00 11.55
N ALA A 131 3.96 -18.77 11.69
CA ALA A 131 3.04 -19.77 12.21
C ALA A 131 2.96 -21.02 11.32
N VAL A 132 2.88 -20.87 9.99
CA VAL A 132 2.91 -22.01 9.06
C VAL A 132 4.23 -22.78 9.20
N SER A 133 5.36 -22.07 9.33
CA SER A 133 6.67 -22.70 9.51
C SER A 133 6.74 -23.54 10.79
N ILE A 134 6.22 -23.00 11.91
CA ILE A 134 6.10 -23.72 13.19
C ILE A 134 5.20 -24.95 13.02
N LEU A 135 3.99 -24.78 12.50
CA LEU A 135 3.04 -25.88 12.29
C LEU A 135 3.64 -27.01 11.45
N ARG A 136 4.29 -26.68 10.33
CA ARG A 136 4.94 -27.67 9.47
C ARG A 136 6.11 -28.36 10.16
N SER A 137 6.92 -27.64 10.94
CA SER A 137 8.02 -28.22 11.73
C SER A 137 7.53 -29.24 12.78
N ARG A 138 6.28 -29.09 13.23
CA ARG A 138 5.61 -29.98 14.20
C ARG A 138 4.80 -31.10 13.55
N GLY A 139 4.94 -31.30 12.24
CA GLY A 139 4.31 -32.41 11.51
C GLY A 139 2.96 -32.06 10.84
N PHE A 140 2.47 -30.82 10.96
CA PHE A 140 1.24 -30.39 10.30
C PHE A 140 1.53 -29.94 8.86
N ALA A 141 1.92 -30.88 7.99
CA ALA A 141 2.33 -30.61 6.60
C ALA A 141 1.26 -29.91 5.75
N ALA A 142 -0.02 -30.04 6.10
CA ALA A 142 -1.14 -29.40 5.41
C ALA A 142 -1.31 -27.91 5.75
N ALA A 143 -0.50 -27.34 6.65
CA ALA A 143 -0.53 -25.92 6.95
C ALA A 143 -0.09 -25.10 5.72
N SER A 144 -0.85 -24.07 5.37
CA SER A 144 -0.60 -23.21 4.21
C SER A 144 -1.01 -21.77 4.45
N LEU A 145 -0.45 -20.85 3.67
CA LEU A 145 -0.91 -19.47 3.60
C LEU A 145 -2.16 -19.36 2.74
N VAL A 146 -3.14 -18.63 3.26
CA VAL A 146 -4.34 -18.18 2.55
C VAL A 146 -4.54 -16.71 2.88
N GLY A 147 -5.25 -15.98 2.01
CA GLY A 147 -5.23 -14.54 2.15
C GLY A 147 -6.06 -13.79 1.14
N ASN A 148 -5.98 -12.48 1.27
CA ASN A 148 -6.38 -11.53 0.26
C ASN A 148 -5.45 -10.31 0.23
N PHE A 149 -5.80 -9.29 -0.54
CA PHE A 149 -4.98 -8.07 -0.70
C PHE A 149 -4.80 -7.23 0.58
N ARG A 150 -5.56 -7.52 1.64
CA ARG A 150 -5.54 -6.78 2.91
C ARG A 150 -4.94 -7.59 4.06
N HIS A 151 -5.12 -8.90 4.03
CA HIS A 151 -4.80 -9.76 5.16
C HIS A 151 -4.36 -11.14 4.70
N ILE A 152 -3.31 -11.67 5.31
CA ILE A 152 -2.81 -13.04 5.11
C ILE A 152 -2.94 -13.79 6.44
N TRP A 153 -3.36 -15.05 6.36
CA TRP A 153 -3.58 -15.89 7.52
C TRP A 153 -3.25 -17.36 7.22
N VAL A 154 -3.46 -18.22 8.22
CA VAL A 154 -3.06 -19.63 8.16
C VAL A 154 -4.27 -20.52 8.03
N LYS A 155 -4.17 -21.52 7.16
CA LYS A 155 -5.13 -22.62 7.05
C LYS A 155 -4.46 -23.95 7.33
N VAL A 156 -5.08 -24.78 8.16
CA VAL A 156 -4.65 -26.16 8.47
C VAL A 156 -5.86 -27.08 8.42
N GLY A 157 -6.00 -27.83 7.33
CA GLY A 157 -7.21 -28.65 7.09
C GLY A 157 -8.48 -27.77 7.07
N PRO A 158 -9.49 -28.05 7.90
CA PRO A 158 -10.71 -27.23 7.99
C PRO A 158 -10.53 -25.97 8.86
N GLN A 159 -9.43 -25.85 9.60
CA GLN A 159 -9.23 -24.76 10.55
C GLN A 159 -8.54 -23.58 9.88
N GLU A 160 -9.01 -22.38 10.21
CA GLU A 160 -8.40 -21.12 9.79
C GLU A 160 -8.03 -20.30 11.02
N LEU A 161 -6.77 -19.91 11.10
CA LEU A 161 -6.17 -19.21 12.22
C LEU A 161 -5.90 -17.77 11.82
N MET A 162 -5.52 -16.95 12.78
CA MET A 162 -5.06 -15.57 12.59
C MET A 162 -6.12 -14.60 12.07
N SER A 163 -7.33 -14.67 12.62
CA SER A 163 -8.44 -13.77 12.30
C SER A 163 -8.77 -13.78 10.79
N PRO A 164 -9.24 -14.93 10.26
CA PRO A 164 -9.48 -15.09 8.84
C PRO A 164 -10.47 -14.05 8.30
N ASP A 165 -10.25 -13.63 7.06
CA ASP A 165 -11.19 -12.79 6.32
C ASP A 165 -12.18 -13.67 5.52
N THR A 166 -13.31 -13.10 5.09
CA THR A 166 -14.35 -13.88 4.41
C THR A 166 -14.01 -14.25 2.97
N GLU A 167 -13.14 -13.46 2.33
CA GLU A 167 -12.76 -13.64 0.94
C GLU A 167 -11.31 -14.09 0.81
N GLN A 168 -11.09 -15.24 0.16
CA GLN A 168 -9.78 -15.84 -0.12
C GLN A 168 -9.39 -15.60 -1.57
N THR A 169 -8.77 -14.46 -1.84
CA THR A 169 -8.27 -14.14 -3.19
C THR A 169 -6.90 -14.73 -3.47
N ILE A 170 -6.18 -15.15 -2.43
CA ILE A 170 -4.89 -15.82 -2.48
C ILE A 170 -5.05 -17.14 -1.73
N ARG A 171 -4.85 -18.26 -2.41
CA ARG A 171 -4.87 -19.58 -1.76
C ARG A 171 -3.94 -20.55 -2.45
N THR A 172 -3.46 -21.52 -1.69
CA THR A 172 -2.60 -22.59 -2.21
C THR A 172 -3.43 -23.85 -2.40
N GLU A 173 -3.47 -24.37 -3.63
CA GLU A 173 -4.11 -25.64 -3.97
C GLU A 173 -3.03 -26.59 -4.54
N GLY A 174 -2.54 -27.50 -3.70
CA GLY A 174 -1.38 -28.34 -4.03
C GLY A 174 -0.11 -27.50 -4.18
N GLU A 175 0.58 -27.61 -5.32
CA GLU A 175 1.80 -26.84 -5.62
C GLU A 175 1.52 -25.49 -6.29
N LYS A 176 0.24 -25.11 -6.44
CA LYS A 176 -0.15 -23.91 -7.20
C LYS A 176 -0.78 -22.87 -6.29
N THR A 177 -0.29 -21.64 -6.39
CA THR A 177 -0.98 -20.46 -5.88
C THR A 177 -2.06 -20.03 -6.86
N ILE A 178 -3.29 -19.96 -6.38
CA ILE A 178 -4.44 -19.45 -7.12
C ILE A 178 -4.71 -18.03 -6.68
N LEU A 179 -4.79 -17.13 -7.66
CA LEU A 179 -5.19 -15.74 -7.49
C LEU A 179 -6.58 -15.55 -8.11
N SER A 180 -7.54 -15.06 -7.33
CA SER A 180 -8.84 -14.64 -7.84
C SER A 180 -9.01 -13.13 -7.77
N LEU A 181 -9.92 -12.59 -8.59
CA LEU A 181 -10.25 -11.18 -8.54
C LEU A 181 -10.98 -10.86 -7.24
N PRO A 182 -10.62 -9.76 -6.55
CA PRO A 182 -11.27 -9.35 -5.32
C PRO A 182 -12.66 -8.77 -5.58
N SER A 183 -13.56 -8.93 -4.61
CA SER A 183 -14.83 -8.19 -4.59
C SER A 183 -14.59 -6.68 -4.49
N PHE A 184 -15.59 -5.91 -4.92
CA PHE A 184 -15.55 -4.46 -4.79
C PHE A 184 -15.46 -4.01 -3.32
N ASP A 185 -16.15 -4.72 -2.43
CA ASP A 185 -16.14 -4.45 -0.99
C ASP A 185 -14.74 -4.67 -0.40
N LEU A 186 -14.06 -5.75 -0.78
CA LEU A 186 -12.68 -5.99 -0.38
C LEU A 186 -11.73 -4.93 -0.93
N LEU A 187 -11.87 -4.52 -2.20
CA LEU A 187 -11.06 -3.45 -2.79
C LEU A 187 -11.25 -2.12 -2.06
N LEU A 188 -12.50 -1.78 -1.75
CA LEU A 188 -12.85 -0.55 -1.05
C LEU A 188 -12.33 -0.57 0.39
N GLY A 189 -12.50 -1.68 1.12
CA GLY A 189 -11.96 -1.87 2.46
C GLY A 189 -10.44 -1.83 2.51
N SER A 190 -9.77 -2.46 1.53
CA SER A 190 -8.30 -2.41 1.39
C SER A 190 -7.83 -0.98 1.13
N THR A 191 -8.51 -0.26 0.24
CA THR A 191 -8.20 1.15 -0.06
C THR A 191 -8.37 2.02 1.18
N ALA A 192 -9.43 1.83 1.96
CA ALA A 192 -9.65 2.56 3.20
C ALA A 192 -8.56 2.28 4.24
N LEU A 193 -8.13 1.02 4.38
CA LEU A 193 -7.00 0.66 5.26
C LEU A 193 -5.75 1.46 4.91
N TYR A 194 -5.34 1.47 3.62
CA TYR A 194 -4.18 2.24 3.19
C TYR A 194 -4.38 3.75 3.40
N ILE A 195 -5.56 4.30 3.13
CA ILE A 195 -5.83 5.72 3.38
C ILE A 195 -5.64 6.08 4.86
N VAL A 196 -6.12 5.23 5.78
CA VAL A 196 -6.06 5.47 7.22
C VAL A 196 -4.64 5.31 7.75
N GLU A 197 -4.05 4.13 7.53
CA GLU A 197 -2.86 3.64 8.23
C GLU A 197 -1.55 4.09 7.55
N PHE A 198 -1.57 4.34 6.24
CA PHE A 198 -0.34 4.66 5.53
C PHE A 198 0.21 6.04 5.96
N PRO A 199 1.55 6.19 6.12
CA PRO A 199 2.14 7.37 6.74
C PRO A 199 1.71 8.68 6.07
N ILE A 200 1.21 9.63 6.87
CA ILE A 200 0.67 10.90 6.34
C ILE A 200 1.69 11.68 5.50
N VAL A 201 2.98 11.61 5.86
CA VAL A 201 4.05 12.28 5.10
C VAL A 201 4.11 11.72 3.67
N ARG A 202 3.98 10.40 3.48
CA ARG A 202 3.99 9.77 2.16
C ARG A 202 2.78 10.20 1.33
N HIS A 203 1.59 10.23 1.94
CA HIS A 203 0.38 10.78 1.31
C HIS A 203 0.57 12.22 0.84
N LEU A 204 1.14 13.09 1.69
CA LEU A 204 1.38 14.49 1.37
C LEU A 204 2.36 14.63 0.20
N VAL A 205 3.46 13.87 0.17
CA VAL A 205 4.42 13.90 -0.95
C VAL A 205 3.72 13.56 -2.27
N LEU A 206 2.90 12.51 -2.30
CA LEU A 206 2.16 12.11 -3.50
C LEU A 206 1.14 13.18 -3.90
N PHE A 207 0.37 13.72 -2.94
CA PHE A 207 -0.60 14.78 -3.18
C PHE A 207 0.05 16.03 -3.78
N PHE A 208 1.11 16.55 -3.14
CA PHE A 208 1.80 17.75 -3.62
C PHE A 208 2.45 17.53 -4.99
N THR A 209 3.05 16.37 -5.22
CA THR A 209 3.65 16.02 -6.52
C THR A 209 2.57 16.03 -7.61
N SER A 210 1.45 15.33 -7.40
CA SER A 210 0.32 15.32 -8.32
C SER A 210 -0.19 16.73 -8.58
N LEU A 211 -0.39 17.53 -7.53
CA LEU A 211 -0.92 18.89 -7.66
C LEU A 211 0.02 19.79 -8.45
N VAL A 212 1.32 19.78 -8.16
CA VAL A 212 2.34 20.55 -8.89
C VAL A 212 2.38 20.15 -10.37
N LEU A 213 2.32 18.85 -10.66
CA LEU A 213 2.31 18.35 -12.03
C LEU A 213 1.02 18.72 -12.77
N CYS A 214 -0.15 18.63 -12.13
CA CYS A 214 -1.42 19.03 -12.72
C CYS A 214 -1.49 20.55 -12.97
N TYR A 215 -0.99 21.35 -12.02
CA TYR A 215 -1.01 22.82 -12.09
C TYR A 215 0.10 23.38 -13.01
N HIS A 216 1.05 22.56 -13.47
CA HIS A 216 2.09 22.99 -14.41
C HIS A 216 1.51 23.41 -15.78
N PRO A 217 1.84 24.62 -16.28
CA PRO A 217 2.77 25.60 -15.70
C PRO A 217 2.10 26.53 -14.67
N CYS A 218 2.66 26.63 -13.46
CA CYS A 218 2.14 27.50 -12.39
C CYS A 218 2.24 28.98 -12.79
N LYS A 219 1.12 29.62 -13.15
CA LYS A 219 1.07 31.06 -13.46
C LYS A 219 0.65 31.93 -12.28
N HIS A 220 -0.17 31.40 -11.39
CA HIS A 220 -0.77 32.15 -10.27
C HIS A 220 -0.53 31.42 -8.95
N LEU A 221 0.36 31.95 -8.13
CA LEU A 221 0.69 31.36 -6.83
C LEU A 221 -0.54 31.33 -5.90
N THR A 222 -1.37 32.38 -5.91
CA THR A 222 -2.59 32.46 -5.11
C THR A 222 -3.59 31.34 -5.44
N GLY A 223 -3.78 31.05 -6.74
CA GLY A 223 -4.63 29.94 -7.18
C GLY A 223 -4.08 28.57 -6.76
N PHE A 224 -2.76 28.38 -6.88
CA PHE A 224 -2.10 27.16 -6.42
C PHE A 224 -2.27 26.94 -4.91
N LEU A 225 -2.08 27.99 -4.10
CA LEU A 225 -2.27 27.92 -2.65
C LEU A 225 -3.73 27.65 -2.28
N GLY A 226 -4.70 28.28 -2.96
CA GLY A 226 -6.11 28.00 -2.75
C GLY A 226 -6.49 26.54 -3.03
N LEU A 227 -6.04 26.00 -4.17
CA LEU A 227 -6.25 24.58 -4.50
C LEU A 227 -5.54 23.63 -3.53
N THR A 228 -4.35 24.01 -3.04
CA THR A 228 -3.63 23.26 -2.01
C THR A 228 -4.46 23.15 -0.74
N THR A 229 -4.97 24.27 -0.22
CA THR A 229 -5.80 24.30 0.99
C THR A 229 -7.05 23.44 0.84
N VAL A 230 -7.79 23.58 -0.27
CA VAL A 230 -8.98 22.75 -0.54
C VAL A 230 -8.62 21.27 -0.64
N GLY A 231 -7.51 20.94 -1.30
CA GLY A 231 -7.06 19.57 -1.44
C GLY A 231 -6.65 18.95 -0.10
N LEU A 232 -5.99 19.69 0.78
CA LEU A 232 -5.66 19.24 2.14
C LEU A 232 -6.92 18.97 2.97
N VAL A 233 -7.94 19.82 2.87
CA VAL A 233 -9.26 19.54 3.49
C VAL A 233 -9.87 18.25 2.91
N GLY A 234 -9.77 18.05 1.59
CA GLY A 234 -10.18 16.80 0.94
C GLY A 234 -9.45 15.56 1.47
N VAL A 235 -8.13 15.64 1.67
CA VAL A 235 -7.34 14.55 2.27
C VAL A 235 -7.81 14.24 3.70
N LEU A 236 -8.07 15.26 4.52
CA LEU A 236 -8.54 15.07 5.90
C LEU A 236 -9.90 14.38 5.94
N LEU A 237 -10.87 14.86 5.15
CA LEU A 237 -12.19 14.24 5.05
C LEU A 237 -12.12 12.80 4.51
N LEU A 238 -11.21 12.55 3.57
CA LEU A 238 -11.00 11.21 3.05
C LEU A 238 -10.46 10.26 4.12
N LYS A 239 -9.50 10.70 4.95
CA LYS A 239 -8.97 9.91 6.07
C LYS A 239 -10.03 9.64 7.14
N GLU A 240 -10.82 10.65 7.51
CA GLU A 240 -11.93 10.50 8.45
C GLU A 240 -12.99 9.53 7.91
N GLY A 241 -13.43 9.73 6.67
CA GLY A 241 -14.40 8.83 6.04
C GLY A 241 -13.88 7.40 5.87
N ALA A 242 -12.59 7.21 5.63
CA ALA A 242 -11.99 5.88 5.58
C ALA A 242 -11.91 5.22 6.96
N GLN A 243 -11.64 5.99 8.02
CA GLN A 243 -11.69 5.50 9.41
C GLN A 243 -13.09 5.02 9.77
N ASP A 244 -14.10 5.83 9.47
CA ASP A 244 -15.51 5.48 9.68
C ASP A 244 -15.86 4.17 8.96
N LEU A 245 -15.37 4.00 7.72
CA LEU A 245 -15.59 2.80 6.92
C LEU A 245 -15.00 1.53 7.55
N LEU A 246 -13.82 1.63 8.17
CA LEU A 246 -13.16 0.49 8.83
C LEU A 246 -13.81 0.14 10.18
N THR A 247 -14.43 1.11 10.86
CA THR A 247 -15.09 0.88 12.15
C THR A 247 -16.52 0.35 12.02
N ALA A 248 -17.17 0.55 10.87
CA ALA A 248 -18.50 0.03 10.59
C ALA A 248 -18.47 -1.50 10.44
N SER A 249 -18.87 -2.22 11.48
CA SER A 249 -18.63 -3.66 11.65
C SER A 249 -19.47 -4.60 10.78
N THR A 250 -20.44 -4.12 10.00
CA THR A 250 -21.41 -5.02 9.34
C THR A 250 -21.74 -4.69 7.88
N THR A 251 -21.57 -3.44 7.44
CA THR A 251 -21.81 -3.06 6.04
C THR A 251 -20.88 -1.91 5.65
N ILE A 252 -20.09 -2.12 4.59
CA ILE A 252 -19.27 -1.07 3.99
C ILE A 252 -20.22 -0.10 3.30
N SER A 253 -20.62 0.96 4.00
CA SER A 253 -21.44 2.03 3.43
C SER A 253 -20.59 3.27 3.21
N LEU A 254 -20.60 3.78 1.97
CA LEU A 254 -19.90 5.02 1.63
C LEU A 254 -20.52 6.18 2.41
N ASN A 255 -19.80 6.68 3.42
CA ASN A 255 -20.26 7.82 4.19
C ASN A 255 -20.03 9.15 3.45
N LEU A 256 -20.69 10.20 3.94
CA LEU A 256 -20.62 11.54 3.35
C LEU A 256 -19.20 12.10 3.38
N HIS A 257 -18.40 11.81 4.41
CA HIS A 257 -17.02 12.30 4.52
C HIS A 257 -16.13 11.72 3.41
N PHE A 258 -16.21 10.40 3.18
CA PHE A 258 -15.46 9.70 2.15
C PHE A 258 -15.81 10.22 0.75
N LEU A 259 -17.11 10.35 0.45
CA LEU A 259 -17.58 10.91 -0.82
C LEU A 259 -17.17 12.38 -0.99
N SER A 260 -17.26 13.19 0.07
CA SER A 260 -16.86 14.60 0.05
C SER A 260 -15.36 14.77 -0.14
N GLY A 261 -14.54 13.94 0.52
CA GLY A 261 -13.09 13.92 0.37
C GLY A 261 -12.68 13.63 -1.07
N TRP A 262 -13.25 12.56 -1.67
CA TRP A 262 -13.05 12.25 -3.09
C TRP A 262 -13.52 13.37 -4.02
N GLY A 263 -14.69 13.95 -3.74
CA GLY A 263 -15.25 15.05 -4.52
C GLY A 263 -14.35 16.29 -4.53
N LEU A 264 -13.85 16.71 -3.36
CA LEU A 264 -12.93 17.85 -3.23
C LEU A 264 -11.59 17.60 -3.92
N LEU A 265 -11.00 16.41 -3.74
CA LEU A 265 -9.73 16.06 -4.42
C LEU A 265 -9.91 16.05 -5.94
N SER A 266 -10.99 15.45 -6.43
CA SER A 266 -11.30 15.44 -7.85
C SER A 266 -11.47 16.85 -8.41
N LEU A 267 -12.23 17.70 -7.70
CA LEU A 267 -12.41 19.11 -8.06
C LEU A 267 -11.08 19.86 -8.14
N VAL A 268 -10.20 19.66 -7.14
CA VAL A 268 -8.87 20.28 -7.10
C VAL A 268 -8.03 19.91 -8.32
N PHE A 269 -7.97 18.62 -8.69
CA PHE A 269 -7.20 18.19 -9.85
C PHE A 269 -7.82 18.67 -11.17
N VAL A 270 -9.15 18.68 -11.29
CA VAL A 270 -9.84 19.24 -12.47
C VAL A 270 -9.52 20.73 -12.64
N LEU A 271 -9.62 21.52 -11.57
CA LEU A 271 -9.31 22.94 -11.60
C LEU A 271 -7.83 23.21 -11.87
N ALA A 272 -6.93 22.39 -11.30
CA ALA A 272 -5.49 22.49 -11.56
C ALA A 272 -5.16 22.25 -13.04
N LEU A 273 -5.76 21.23 -13.65
CA LEU A 273 -5.58 20.94 -15.08
C LEU A 273 -6.19 22.03 -15.98
N ALA A 274 -7.32 22.62 -15.58
CA ALA A 274 -7.95 23.72 -16.30
C ALA A 274 -7.09 24.99 -16.26
N ALA A 275 -6.48 25.31 -15.12
CA ALA A 275 -5.60 26.48 -14.96
C ALA A 275 -4.40 26.43 -15.93
N GLY A 276 -3.87 25.24 -16.22
CA GLY A 276 -2.77 25.05 -17.17
C GLY A 276 -3.13 25.26 -18.65
N LYS A 277 -4.43 25.23 -19.01
CA LYS A 277 -4.89 25.35 -20.40
C LYS A 277 -5.14 26.80 -20.87
N MET A 278 -5.03 27.81 -20.00
CA MET A 278 -5.29 29.19 -20.41
C MET A 278 -4.32 29.65 -21.52
N PRO A 279 -4.84 29.92 -22.74
CA PRO A 279 -4.05 30.00 -23.95
C PRO A 279 -3.13 31.23 -23.95
N LEU A 280 -1.81 30.99 -23.96
CA LEU A 280 -0.79 31.97 -24.35
C LEU A 280 -0.98 32.48 -25.80
N CYS A 281 -1.83 31.81 -26.58
CA CYS A 281 -1.95 31.98 -28.03
C CYS A 281 -2.57 33.32 -28.49
N ARG A 282 -3.19 34.13 -27.61
CA ARG A 282 -3.76 35.43 -28.03
C ARG A 282 -2.87 36.65 -27.78
N MET A 283 -1.92 36.58 -26.84
CA MET A 283 -1.09 37.76 -26.54
C MET A 283 0.16 37.85 -27.40
N GLN A 284 0.81 36.73 -27.72
CA GLN A 284 2.05 36.75 -28.52
C GLN A 284 1.80 37.06 -30.01
N LYS A 285 0.65 36.64 -30.57
CA LYS A 285 0.26 37.03 -31.94
C LYS A 285 -0.04 38.53 -32.09
N ARG A 286 -0.33 39.26 -31.00
CA ARG A 286 -0.54 40.72 -31.07
C ARG A 286 0.76 41.51 -31.05
N ILE A 287 1.81 41.00 -30.41
CA ILE A 287 3.11 41.68 -30.33
C ILE A 287 3.87 41.55 -31.66
N PHE A 288 3.87 40.37 -32.29
CA PHE A 288 4.53 40.20 -33.59
C PHE A 288 3.80 40.91 -34.74
N ARG A 289 2.46 41.04 -34.68
CA ARG A 289 1.71 41.72 -35.76
C ARG A 289 1.88 43.24 -35.78
N ASN A 290 2.41 43.85 -34.71
CA ASN A 290 2.67 45.29 -34.64
C ASN A 290 4.14 45.66 -34.97
N GLN A 291 5.05 44.69 -35.10
CA GLN A 291 6.43 44.97 -35.52
C GLN A 291 6.63 44.93 -37.04
N ASP A 292 5.67 44.39 -37.80
CA ASP A 292 5.71 44.33 -39.27
C ASP A 292 4.97 45.50 -39.94
N SER A 293 4.56 46.52 -39.18
CA SER A 293 3.77 47.66 -39.66
C SER A 293 4.47 49.02 -39.52
N GLU A 294 5.79 49.03 -39.29
CA GLU A 294 6.68 50.20 -39.38
C GLU A 294 7.76 49.95 -40.45
#